data_AF-A0AA35TWS6-F1
#
_entry.id   AF-A0AA35TWS6-F1
#
_cell.length_a   1.000
_cell.length_b   1.000
_cell.length_c   1.000
_cell.angle_alpha   90.00
_cell.angle_beta   90.00
_cell.angle_gamma   90.00
#
_symmetry.space_group_name_H-M   'P 1'
#
loop_
_entity.id
_entity.type
_entity.pdbx_description
1 polymer ?
#
loop_
_entity_poly.entity_id
_entity_poly.type
_entity_poly.pdbx_seq_one_letter_code
_entity_poly.pdbx_strand_id
1 'polypeptide(L)'
;MEKMEVPQSKPLPGMVPNSAGGFTWAVDDMRRLRRFLCLGSEGGTYYIGEKKLGKENAQCISRLIGSGRSREVVSEILDFSLQGRAAKQDLIIFALALCARGDDKETKRVAYEALNKVCRIPTHLFAFVDFCESLSQGGTGWGRAQRRAVQAWYNEKKGKPLAIAVTKYQQRGGWSHLDLLRLCHLVPANEEVGCVCRYVVKGIDVCREGFAGKGEAEVDEILVFLGAVEAAKSADEPTIVKFIQENGLVREHVPTAHLNSTAVWGALLENMPMTAMIRNLGKMSSIGLLKPLSPQAALVCNRLRDTSLLSKVYILSESKLCHSTVV
;
A
#
# COMPACT_ATOMS: atom_id res chain seq x y z
N MET A 1 39.44 37.53 -24.22
CA MET A 1 39.56 36.31 -23.41
C MET A 1 38.70 35.23 -24.06
N GLU A 2 39.31 34.27 -24.74
CA GLU A 2 38.61 33.08 -25.22
C GLU A 2 38.04 32.33 -24.01
N LYS A 3 36.74 32.04 -24.02
CA LYS A 3 36.14 31.12 -23.05
C LYS A 3 36.70 29.74 -23.38
N MET A 4 37.63 29.25 -22.55
CA MET A 4 38.13 27.89 -22.66
C MET A 4 37.00 26.93 -22.27
N GLU A 5 36.30 26.38 -23.27
CA GLU A 5 35.26 25.38 -23.04
C GLU A 5 35.90 24.06 -22.61
N VAL A 6 35.65 23.64 -21.37
CA VAL A 6 36.07 22.32 -20.89
C VAL A 6 35.08 21.28 -21.40
N PRO A 7 35.50 20.32 -22.25
CA PRO A 7 34.61 19.29 -22.76
C PRO A 7 34.18 18.33 -21.65
N GLN A 8 33.00 17.72 -21.78
CA GLN A 8 32.43 16.78 -20.78
C GLN A 8 33.31 15.55 -20.50
N SER A 9 34.27 15.26 -21.38
CA SER A 9 35.29 14.21 -21.22
C SER A 9 36.44 14.60 -20.28
N LYS A 10 36.45 15.82 -19.72
CA LYS A 10 37.42 16.27 -18.72
C LYS A 10 36.71 16.71 -17.43
N PRO A 11 37.20 16.31 -16.24
CA PRO A 11 36.58 16.68 -14.97
C PRO A 11 36.85 18.15 -14.61
N LEU A 12 35.83 18.83 -14.09
CA LEU A 12 36.01 19.99 -13.23
C LEU A 12 36.22 19.53 -11.77
N PRO A 13 36.78 20.38 -10.88
CA PRO A 13 36.93 20.03 -9.47
C PRO A 13 35.63 19.54 -8.82
N GLY A 14 35.69 18.38 -8.18
CA GLY A 14 34.54 17.74 -7.51
C GLY A 14 33.61 16.92 -8.40
N MET A 15 33.90 16.78 -9.70
CA MET A 15 33.15 15.87 -10.57
C MET A 15 33.62 14.42 -10.44
N VAL A 16 32.69 13.50 -10.66
CA VAL A 16 32.88 12.05 -10.72
C VAL A 16 32.51 11.52 -12.11
N PRO A 17 33.10 10.40 -12.56
CA PRO A 17 32.74 9.79 -13.84
C PRO A 17 31.29 9.31 -13.83
N ASN A 18 30.58 9.53 -14.94
CA ASN A 18 29.23 9.03 -15.18
C ASN A 18 29.24 7.77 -16.06
N SER A 19 28.07 7.12 -16.19
CA SER A 19 27.93 5.87 -16.97
C SER A 19 28.21 6.02 -18.47
N ALA A 20 28.18 7.24 -19.02
CA ALA A 20 28.43 7.53 -20.43
C ALA A 20 29.90 7.93 -20.71
N GLY A 21 30.78 7.85 -19.71
CA GLY A 21 32.20 8.16 -19.86
C GLY A 21 32.56 9.65 -19.75
N GLY A 22 31.60 10.52 -19.42
CA GLY A 22 31.83 11.92 -19.09
C GLY A 22 31.92 12.16 -17.58
N PHE A 23 32.04 13.42 -17.16
CA PHE A 23 32.13 13.82 -15.76
C PHE A 23 30.93 14.66 -15.32
N THR A 24 30.41 14.39 -14.12
CA THR A 24 29.25 15.08 -13.51
C THR A 24 29.43 15.24 -12.01
N TRP A 25 28.71 16.14 -11.35
CA TRP A 25 28.70 16.19 -9.89
C TRP A 25 27.88 15.05 -9.28
N ALA A 26 28.36 14.50 -8.16
CA ALA A 26 27.61 13.53 -7.39
C ALA A 26 26.38 14.20 -6.75
N VAL A 27 25.22 13.57 -6.89
CA VAL A 27 23.98 14.00 -6.22
C VAL A 27 24.10 13.69 -4.72
N ASP A 28 23.63 14.60 -3.87
CA ASP A 28 23.60 14.36 -2.42
C ASP A 28 22.67 13.18 -2.06
N ASP A 29 23.02 12.48 -0.98
CA ASP A 29 22.32 11.24 -0.61
C ASP A 29 20.82 11.47 -0.30
N MET A 30 20.42 12.64 0.21
CA MET A 30 18.99 12.93 0.43
C MET A 30 18.22 13.14 -0.88
N ARG A 31 18.79 13.87 -1.84
CA ARG A 31 18.21 13.98 -3.18
C ARG A 31 18.17 12.62 -3.88
N ARG A 32 19.20 11.78 -3.68
CA ARG A 32 19.21 10.41 -4.20
C ARG A 32 18.11 9.55 -3.57
N LEU A 33 17.88 9.66 -2.26
CA LEU A 33 16.74 9.02 -1.58
C LEU A 33 15.41 9.48 -2.19
N ARG A 34 15.20 10.80 -2.37
CA ARG A 34 13.98 11.33 -2.99
C ARG A 34 13.76 10.80 -4.41
N ARG A 35 14.82 10.76 -5.23
CA ARG A 35 14.78 10.15 -6.58
C ARG A 35 14.40 8.68 -6.49
N PHE A 36 14.99 7.94 -5.56
CA PHE A 36 14.65 6.54 -5.33
C PHE A 36 13.18 6.36 -4.95
N LEU A 37 12.64 7.18 -4.04
CA LEU A 37 11.25 7.09 -3.62
C LEU A 37 10.26 7.45 -4.75
N CYS A 38 10.58 8.42 -5.61
CA CYS A 38 9.74 8.83 -6.75
C CYS A 38 9.81 7.88 -7.95
N LEU A 39 11.03 7.62 -8.42
CA LEU A 39 11.34 7.01 -9.71
C LEU A 39 11.77 5.54 -9.57
N GLY A 40 12.15 5.12 -8.37
CA GLY A 40 12.83 3.86 -8.13
C GLY A 40 14.27 3.92 -8.59
N SER A 41 14.73 2.80 -9.12
CA SER A 41 16.04 2.70 -9.74
C SER A 41 16.02 3.31 -11.14
N GLU A 42 16.57 4.53 -11.30
CA GLU A 42 16.84 5.12 -12.63
C GLU A 42 17.72 4.14 -13.44
N GLY A 43 17.15 3.56 -14.51
CA GLY A 43 17.88 2.75 -15.50
C GLY A 43 17.71 1.23 -15.50
N GLY A 44 16.79 0.64 -14.73
CA GLY A 44 16.57 -0.82 -14.73
C GLY A 44 15.32 -1.26 -15.50
N THR A 45 15.46 -1.72 -16.75
CA THR A 45 14.38 -2.47 -17.43
C THR A 45 14.51 -3.98 -17.24
N TYR A 46 13.38 -4.53 -16.80
CA TYR A 46 12.85 -5.88 -16.83
C TYR A 46 13.59 -7.08 -16.19
N TYR A 47 14.88 -7.41 -16.38
CA TYR A 47 15.44 -8.58 -15.63
C TYR A 47 16.94 -8.57 -15.27
N ILE A 48 17.72 -7.55 -15.68
CA ILE A 48 19.18 -7.52 -15.41
C ILE A 48 19.61 -6.33 -14.51
N GLY A 49 18.71 -5.36 -14.23
CA GLY A 49 19.05 -4.05 -13.63
C GLY A 49 18.51 -3.70 -12.22
N GLU A 50 17.59 -4.45 -11.62
CA GLU A 50 16.98 -4.07 -10.31
C GLU A 50 17.90 -4.32 -9.10
N LYS A 51 18.67 -5.42 -9.10
CA LYS A 51 19.48 -5.83 -7.94
C LYS A 51 20.66 -4.88 -7.65
N LYS A 52 21.33 -4.37 -8.70
CA LYS A 52 22.48 -3.45 -8.54
C LYS A 52 22.03 -2.08 -8.06
N LEU A 53 20.99 -1.51 -8.68
CA LEU A 53 20.46 -0.20 -8.30
C LEU A 53 19.76 -0.23 -6.93
N GLY A 54 19.06 -1.33 -6.60
CA GLY A 54 18.55 -1.56 -5.25
C GLY A 54 19.66 -1.56 -4.19
N LYS A 55 20.83 -2.15 -4.51
CA LYS A 55 22.03 -2.12 -3.65
C LYS A 55 22.61 -0.71 -3.49
N GLU A 56 22.72 0.07 -4.57
CA GLU A 56 23.26 1.43 -4.47
C GLU A 56 22.34 2.38 -3.68
N ASN A 57 21.02 2.23 -3.81
CA ASN A 57 20.05 3.00 -3.03
C ASN A 57 19.99 2.54 -1.57
N ALA A 58 20.15 1.23 -1.30
CA ALA A 58 20.35 0.74 0.05
C ALA A 58 21.62 1.33 0.70
N GLN A 59 22.73 1.38 -0.04
CA GLN A 59 23.97 2.02 0.42
C GLN A 59 23.78 3.52 0.71
N CYS A 60 22.97 4.22 -0.09
CA CYS A 60 22.60 5.62 0.15
C CYS A 60 21.91 5.79 1.51
N ILE A 61 20.92 4.95 1.81
CA ILE A 61 20.23 4.94 3.12
C ILE A 61 21.23 4.62 4.24
N SER A 62 22.11 3.64 4.05
CA SER A 62 23.14 3.30 5.03
C SER A 62 24.11 4.45 5.31
N ARG A 63 24.54 5.21 4.29
CA ARG A 63 25.41 6.39 4.47
C ARG A 63 24.70 7.50 5.26
N LEU A 64 23.44 7.77 4.94
CA LEU A 64 22.65 8.76 5.68
C LEU A 64 22.51 8.38 7.16
N ILE A 65 22.18 7.12 7.45
CA ILE A 65 22.09 6.60 8.82
C ILE A 65 23.46 6.69 9.52
N GLY A 66 24.53 6.26 8.86
CA GLY A 66 25.90 6.33 9.39
C GLY A 66 26.37 7.75 9.71
N SER A 67 25.80 8.77 9.05
CA SER A 67 26.03 10.19 9.33
C SER A 67 25.15 10.77 10.44
N GLY A 68 24.38 9.95 11.16
CA GLY A 68 23.51 10.37 12.26
C GLY A 68 22.15 10.94 11.84
N ARG A 69 21.75 10.75 10.56
CA ARG A 69 20.52 11.34 9.99
C ARG A 69 19.32 10.39 10.01
N SER A 70 19.30 9.43 10.94
CA SER A 70 18.29 8.37 11.06
C SER A 70 16.85 8.88 11.02
N ARG A 71 16.54 9.93 11.80
CA ARG A 71 15.19 10.52 11.88
C ARG A 71 14.78 11.22 10.60
N GLU A 72 15.73 11.90 9.95
CA GLU A 72 15.47 12.65 8.72
C GLU A 72 15.10 11.70 7.57
N VAL A 73 15.83 10.58 7.45
CA VAL A 73 15.53 9.53 6.45
C VAL A 73 14.11 9.00 6.62
N VAL A 74 13.73 8.60 7.83
CA VAL A 74 12.39 8.03 8.09
C VAL A 74 11.30 9.08 7.97
N SER A 75 11.57 10.34 8.35
CA SER A 75 10.66 11.45 8.12
C SER A 75 10.38 11.65 6.64
N GLU A 76 11.42 11.65 5.80
CA GLU A 76 11.26 11.83 4.35
C GLU A 76 10.46 10.68 3.71
N ILE A 77 10.71 9.43 4.13
CA ILE A 77 9.93 8.25 3.71
C ILE A 77 8.46 8.41 4.09
N LEU A 78 8.20 8.84 5.33
CA LEU A 78 6.85 9.08 5.83
C LEU A 78 6.15 10.19 5.06
N ASP A 79 6.83 11.31 4.80
CA ASP A 79 6.29 12.45 4.05
C ASP A 79 5.93 12.06 2.61
N PHE A 80 6.77 11.29 1.94
CA PHE A 80 6.47 10.77 0.60
C PHE A 80 5.23 9.86 0.58
N SER A 81 5.06 9.03 1.62
CA SER A 81 3.87 8.19 1.79
C SER A 81 2.60 9.01 2.02
N LEU A 82 2.66 9.95 2.97
CA LEU A 82 1.52 10.75 3.42
C LEU A 82 1.10 11.84 2.42
N GLN A 83 2.01 12.30 1.57
CA GLN A 83 1.68 13.26 0.51
C GLN A 83 1.32 12.57 -0.81
N GLY A 84 1.60 11.26 -0.95
CA GLY A 84 1.39 10.50 -2.17
C GLY A 84 2.21 11.03 -3.34
N ARG A 85 3.49 11.33 -3.09
CA ARG A 85 4.42 11.90 -4.09
C ARG A 85 5.11 10.86 -4.97
N ALA A 86 4.88 9.58 -4.69
CA ALA A 86 5.42 8.46 -5.44
C ALA A 86 4.31 7.72 -6.19
N ALA A 87 4.60 7.31 -7.43
CA ALA A 87 3.66 6.55 -8.26
C ALA A 87 3.44 5.12 -7.74
N LYS A 88 4.46 4.52 -7.13
CA LYS A 88 4.42 3.18 -6.55
C LYS A 88 4.77 3.23 -5.07
N GLN A 89 4.01 2.50 -4.26
CA GLN A 89 4.23 2.43 -2.80
C GLN A 89 5.38 1.48 -2.43
N ASP A 90 5.66 0.47 -3.26
CA ASP A 90 6.63 -0.59 -2.96
C ASP A 90 8.02 -0.05 -2.61
N LEU A 91 8.45 1.03 -3.25
CA LEU A 91 9.75 1.67 -3.02
C LEU A 91 9.84 2.36 -1.66
N ILE A 92 8.76 3.02 -1.26
CA ILE A 92 8.62 3.64 0.07
C ILE A 92 8.65 2.54 1.14
N ILE A 93 7.92 1.46 0.90
CA ILE A 93 7.83 0.33 1.82
C ILE A 93 9.18 -0.39 1.93
N PHE A 94 9.88 -0.57 0.81
CA PHE A 94 11.24 -1.14 0.80
C PHE A 94 12.24 -0.27 1.55
N ALA A 95 12.22 1.06 1.35
CA ALA A 95 13.06 1.98 2.12
C ALA A 95 12.77 1.90 3.62
N LEU A 96 11.49 1.82 4.01
CA LEU A 96 11.09 1.63 5.40
C LEU A 96 11.59 0.29 5.96
N ALA A 97 11.51 -0.79 5.17
CA ALA A 97 12.02 -2.10 5.54
C ALA A 97 13.54 -2.10 5.75
N LEU A 98 14.32 -1.43 4.88
CA LEU A 98 15.76 -1.24 5.08
C LEU A 98 16.06 -0.55 6.43
N CYS A 99 15.32 0.50 6.76
CA CYS A 99 15.44 1.18 8.06
C CYS A 99 15.06 0.27 9.23
N ALA A 100 13.97 -0.50 9.12
CA ALA A 100 13.48 -1.41 10.15
C ALA A 100 14.40 -2.62 10.40
N ARG A 101 15.17 -3.03 9.37
CA ARG A 101 16.09 -4.18 9.41
C ARG A 101 17.56 -3.80 9.61
N GLY A 102 17.90 -2.52 9.56
CA GLY A 102 19.26 -2.04 9.83
C GLY A 102 19.76 -2.31 11.25
N ASP A 103 21.03 -1.97 11.49
CA ASP A 103 21.71 -2.18 12.77
C ASP A 103 21.50 -1.02 13.76
N ASP A 104 21.26 0.20 13.26
CA ASP A 104 21.05 1.38 14.09
C ASP A 104 19.73 1.31 14.87
N LYS A 105 19.83 1.27 16.21
CA LYS A 105 18.68 1.10 17.11
C LYS A 105 17.64 2.21 16.96
N GLU A 106 18.09 3.45 16.81
CA GLU A 106 17.19 4.60 16.70
C GLU A 106 16.42 4.55 15.37
N THR A 107 17.11 4.29 14.25
CA THR A 107 16.48 4.08 12.94
C THR A 107 15.39 3.02 12.98
N LYS A 108 15.67 1.86 13.58
CA LYS A 108 14.68 0.77 13.69
C LYS A 108 13.45 1.23 14.47
N ARG A 109 13.66 1.90 15.60
CA ARG A 109 12.57 2.38 16.47
C ARG A 109 11.65 3.31 15.69
N VAL A 110 12.20 4.34 15.05
CA VAL A 110 11.38 5.30 14.28
C VAL A 110 10.74 4.68 13.04
N ALA A 111 11.38 3.70 12.40
CA ALA A 111 10.81 2.99 11.26
C ALA A 111 9.58 2.16 11.65
N TYR A 112 9.65 1.40 12.75
CA TYR A 112 8.49 0.64 13.25
C TYR A 112 7.36 1.57 13.75
N GLU A 113 7.67 2.73 14.33
CA GLU A 113 6.66 3.73 14.70
C GLU A 113 5.95 4.33 13.48
N ALA A 114 6.63 4.44 12.34
CA ALA A 114 6.04 4.91 11.09
C ALA A 114 5.24 3.83 10.34
N LEU A 115 5.34 2.55 10.72
CA LEU A 115 4.80 1.42 9.97
C LEU A 115 3.31 1.59 9.64
N ASN A 116 2.47 1.89 10.64
CA ASN A 116 1.02 1.98 10.44
C ASN A 116 0.60 3.15 9.55
N LYS A 117 1.40 4.23 9.55
CA LYS A 117 1.18 5.41 8.70
C LYS A 117 1.58 5.17 7.25
N VAL A 118 2.65 4.39 7.02
CA VAL A 118 3.10 4.01 5.67
C VAL A 118 2.24 2.87 5.10
N CYS A 119 2.09 1.79 5.85
CA CYS A 119 1.35 0.60 5.46
C CYS A 119 -0.15 0.77 5.72
N ARG A 120 -0.85 1.57 4.90
CA ARG A 120 -2.26 1.90 5.13
C ARG A 120 -3.24 0.74 4.91
N ILE A 121 -2.91 -0.17 3.99
CA ILE A 121 -3.76 -1.31 3.58
C ILE A 121 -2.98 -2.64 3.68
N PRO A 122 -3.67 -3.81 3.71
CA PRO A 122 -3.00 -5.11 3.81
C PRO A 122 -1.90 -5.34 2.78
N THR A 123 -2.12 -4.93 1.52
CA THR A 123 -1.10 -5.07 0.46
C THR A 123 0.24 -4.41 0.84
N HIS A 124 0.20 -3.26 1.52
CA HIS A 124 1.42 -2.59 1.95
C HIS A 124 2.09 -3.33 3.11
N LEU A 125 1.29 -3.81 4.07
CA LEU A 125 1.79 -4.57 5.21
C LEU A 125 2.44 -5.89 4.75
N PHE A 126 1.80 -6.60 3.81
CA PHE A 126 2.35 -7.82 3.23
C PHE A 126 3.66 -7.54 2.48
N ALA A 127 3.73 -6.48 1.67
CA ALA A 127 4.97 -6.09 1.01
C ALA A 127 6.08 -5.71 2.02
N PHE A 128 5.73 -5.03 3.12
CA PHE A 128 6.69 -4.70 4.17
C PHE A 128 7.28 -5.96 4.82
N VAL A 129 6.43 -6.93 5.16
CA VAL A 129 6.85 -8.21 5.75
C VAL A 129 7.73 -8.97 4.75
N ASP A 130 7.32 -9.03 3.49
CA ASP A 130 8.08 -9.70 2.42
C ASP A 130 9.48 -9.12 2.24
N PHE A 131 9.60 -7.78 2.22
CA PHE A 131 10.90 -7.12 2.19
C PHE A 131 11.71 -7.37 3.47
N CYS A 132 11.08 -7.37 4.64
CA CYS A 132 11.78 -7.67 5.90
C CYS A 132 12.34 -9.11 5.93
N GLU A 133 11.60 -10.08 5.42
CA GLU A 133 12.07 -11.47 5.28
C GLU A 133 13.22 -11.55 4.28
N SER A 134 13.06 -10.92 3.09
CA SER A 134 14.11 -10.89 2.05
C SER A 134 15.41 -10.24 2.52
N LEU A 135 15.34 -9.29 3.44
CA LEU A 135 16.49 -8.59 4.03
C LEU A 135 17.10 -9.34 5.23
N SER A 136 16.45 -10.39 5.75
CA SER A 136 16.93 -11.11 6.93
C SER A 136 17.98 -12.15 6.55
N GLN A 137 19.20 -12.01 7.07
CA GLN A 137 20.25 -13.04 6.93
C GLN A 137 20.33 -13.87 8.22
N GLY A 138 20.00 -15.16 8.14
CA GLY A 138 20.28 -16.13 9.21
C GLY A 138 19.27 -16.21 10.37
N GLY A 139 18.07 -15.63 10.25
CA GLY A 139 17.00 -15.76 11.26
C GLY A 139 15.61 -15.58 10.65
N THR A 140 14.57 -15.90 11.42
CA THR A 140 13.17 -15.89 10.96
C THR A 140 12.60 -14.49 10.67
N GLY A 141 13.36 -13.40 10.81
CA GLY A 141 12.84 -12.04 10.67
C GLY A 141 11.98 -11.53 11.84
N TRP A 142 11.23 -12.39 12.53
CA TRP A 142 10.19 -12.04 13.51
C TRP A 142 10.67 -11.73 14.94
N GLY A 143 11.52 -10.72 15.11
CA GLY A 143 11.91 -10.22 16.44
C GLY A 143 10.78 -9.49 17.19
N ARG A 144 10.99 -9.19 18.49
CA ARG A 144 10.00 -8.52 19.36
C ARG A 144 9.44 -7.22 18.74
N ALA A 145 10.29 -6.40 18.12
CA ALA A 145 9.90 -5.14 17.50
C ALA A 145 8.93 -5.35 16.33
N GLN A 146 9.26 -6.24 15.39
CA GLN A 146 8.40 -6.56 14.24
C GLN A 146 7.06 -7.15 14.69
N ARG A 147 7.08 -8.11 15.63
CA ARG A 147 5.84 -8.68 16.18
C ARG A 147 4.95 -7.58 16.78
N ARG A 148 5.52 -6.71 17.63
CA ARG A 148 4.77 -5.60 18.24
C ARG A 148 4.21 -4.62 17.21
N ALA A 149 4.99 -4.26 16.20
CA ALA A 149 4.55 -3.32 15.16
C ALA A 149 3.43 -3.89 14.29
N VAL A 150 3.55 -5.16 13.88
CA VAL A 150 2.48 -5.85 13.13
C VAL A 150 1.24 -6.03 13.99
N GLN A 151 1.37 -6.33 15.29
CA GLN A 151 0.22 -6.39 16.19
C GLN A 151 -0.50 -5.04 16.30
N ALA A 152 0.26 -3.95 16.48
CA ALA A 152 -0.29 -2.60 16.53
C ALA A 152 -1.07 -2.26 15.25
N TRP A 153 -0.59 -2.71 14.08
CA TRP A 153 -1.30 -2.51 12.81
C TRP A 153 -2.73 -3.04 12.80
N TYR A 154 -2.94 -4.23 13.38
CA TYR A 154 -4.28 -4.82 13.51
C TYR A 154 -5.09 -4.13 14.61
N ASN A 155 -4.49 -3.94 15.79
CA ASN A 155 -5.19 -3.44 16.98
C ASN A 155 -5.54 -1.94 16.91
N GLU A 156 -4.89 -1.14 16.07
CA GLU A 156 -5.24 0.27 15.85
C GLU A 156 -6.41 0.46 14.88
N LYS A 157 -6.87 -0.59 14.20
CA LYS A 157 -8.02 -0.52 13.29
C LYS A 157 -9.31 -0.78 14.04
N LYS A 158 -10.36 -0.03 13.67
CA LYS A 158 -11.74 -0.33 14.06
C LYS A 158 -12.20 -1.65 13.44
N GLY A 159 -13.12 -2.35 14.10
CA GLY A 159 -13.53 -3.70 13.74
C GLY A 159 -14.07 -3.84 12.32
N LYS A 160 -15.08 -3.04 11.95
CA LYS A 160 -15.67 -3.11 10.60
C LYS A 160 -14.68 -2.76 9.47
N PRO A 161 -13.88 -1.67 9.54
CA PRO A 161 -12.79 -1.44 8.58
C PRO A 161 -11.76 -2.57 8.52
N LEU A 162 -11.43 -3.21 9.64
CA LEU A 162 -10.54 -4.36 9.65
C LEU A 162 -11.18 -5.58 8.95
N ALA A 163 -12.47 -5.84 9.21
CA ALA A 163 -13.23 -6.89 8.52
C ALA A 163 -13.19 -6.70 7.01
N ILE A 164 -13.46 -5.48 6.52
CA ILE A 164 -13.35 -5.14 5.09
C ILE A 164 -11.93 -5.36 4.57
N ALA A 165 -10.90 -4.98 5.34
CA ALA A 165 -9.52 -5.14 4.93
C ALA A 165 -9.15 -6.62 4.72
N VAL A 166 -9.51 -7.49 5.67
CA VAL A 166 -9.14 -8.91 5.62
C VAL A 166 -9.92 -9.69 4.56
N THR A 167 -11.15 -9.30 4.25
CA THR A 167 -11.96 -9.95 3.21
C THR A 167 -11.65 -9.43 1.82
N LYS A 168 -11.33 -8.14 1.66
CA LYS A 168 -10.95 -7.53 0.37
C LYS A 168 -9.56 -7.96 -0.09
N TYR A 169 -8.62 -8.09 0.85
CA TYR A 169 -7.21 -8.39 0.58
C TYR A 169 -6.76 -9.65 1.32
N GLN A 170 -7.47 -10.77 1.11
CA GLN A 170 -7.20 -12.04 1.81
C GLN A 170 -5.72 -12.46 1.78
N GLN A 171 -5.07 -12.31 0.63
CA GLN A 171 -3.64 -12.55 0.44
C GLN A 171 -3.06 -11.68 -0.69
N ARG A 172 -1.79 -11.29 -0.58
CA ARG A 172 -0.99 -10.67 -1.67
C ARG A 172 0.48 -11.02 -1.50
N GLY A 173 1.20 -11.18 -2.62
CA GLY A 173 2.65 -11.38 -2.59
C GLY A 173 3.09 -12.61 -1.79
N GLY A 174 2.28 -13.68 -1.78
CA GLY A 174 2.57 -14.90 -1.01
C GLY A 174 2.20 -14.84 0.47
N TRP A 175 1.74 -13.70 0.99
CA TRP A 175 1.35 -13.53 2.39
C TRP A 175 -0.17 -13.44 2.56
N SER A 176 -0.68 -14.07 3.62
CA SER A 176 -2.07 -13.94 4.06
C SER A 176 -2.18 -13.28 5.44
N HIS A 177 -3.38 -12.85 5.80
CA HIS A 177 -3.65 -12.41 7.17
C HIS A 177 -3.38 -13.52 8.19
N LEU A 178 -3.72 -14.77 7.87
CA LEU A 178 -3.50 -15.93 8.75
C LEU A 178 -2.03 -16.12 9.09
N ASP A 179 -1.13 -15.93 8.12
CA ASP A 179 0.32 -16.03 8.34
C ASP A 179 0.79 -14.97 9.34
N LEU A 180 0.40 -13.72 9.10
CA LEU A 180 0.79 -12.60 9.96
C LEU A 180 0.24 -12.75 11.38
N LEU A 181 -1.02 -13.16 11.53
CA LEU A 181 -1.63 -13.40 12.85
C LEU A 181 -0.88 -14.47 13.64
N ARG A 182 -0.44 -15.54 12.98
CA ARG A 182 0.35 -16.62 13.60
C ARG A 182 1.75 -16.15 13.99
N LEU A 183 2.45 -15.45 13.09
CA LEU A 183 3.84 -15.05 13.27
C LEU A 183 4.00 -13.87 14.25
N CYS A 184 3.06 -12.93 14.25
CA CYS A 184 3.09 -11.81 15.19
C CYS A 184 2.59 -12.20 16.59
N HIS A 185 1.93 -13.35 16.72
CA HIS A 185 1.19 -13.79 17.90
C HIS A 185 0.19 -12.74 18.36
N LEU A 186 -0.75 -12.37 17.48
CA LEU A 186 -1.68 -11.29 17.77
C LEU A 186 -2.51 -11.58 19.03
N VAL A 187 -2.45 -10.65 19.96
CA VAL A 187 -3.41 -10.54 21.06
C VAL A 187 -4.39 -9.42 20.70
N PRO A 188 -5.67 -9.74 20.42
CA PRO A 188 -6.67 -8.73 20.11
C PRO A 188 -6.83 -7.72 21.24
N ALA A 189 -6.88 -6.43 20.92
CA ALA A 189 -7.04 -5.36 21.90
C ALA A 189 -8.48 -5.20 22.43
N ASN A 190 -9.47 -5.70 21.69
CA ASN A 190 -10.89 -5.63 22.00
C ASN A 190 -11.66 -6.76 21.30
N GLU A 191 -12.94 -6.93 21.64
CA GLU A 191 -13.82 -7.97 21.07
C GLU A 191 -14.04 -7.78 19.56
N GLU A 192 -14.10 -6.54 19.05
CA GLU A 192 -14.18 -6.24 17.61
C GLU A 192 -13.02 -6.87 16.81
N VAL A 193 -11.77 -6.60 17.22
CA VAL A 193 -10.58 -7.20 16.60
C VAL A 193 -10.56 -8.71 16.86
N GLY A 194 -10.99 -9.15 18.04
CA GLY A 194 -11.10 -10.57 18.40
C GLY A 194 -12.03 -11.34 17.47
N CYS A 195 -13.18 -10.75 17.11
CA CYS A 195 -14.15 -11.28 16.17
C CYS A 195 -13.52 -11.46 14.78
N VAL A 196 -12.90 -10.42 14.24
CA VAL A 196 -12.25 -10.51 12.92
C VAL A 196 -11.11 -11.54 12.91
N CYS A 197 -10.30 -11.60 13.97
CA CYS A 197 -9.23 -12.58 14.09
C CYS A 197 -9.77 -14.01 14.15
N ARG A 198 -10.85 -14.24 14.91
CA ARG A 198 -11.51 -15.55 14.97
C ARG A 198 -12.03 -15.96 13.59
N TYR A 199 -12.66 -15.05 12.86
CA TYR A 199 -13.10 -15.31 11.48
C TYR A 199 -11.92 -15.70 10.57
N VAL A 200 -10.81 -14.95 10.58
CA VAL A 200 -9.64 -15.27 9.74
C VAL A 200 -9.04 -16.64 10.08
N VAL A 201 -9.03 -17.03 11.36
CA VAL A 201 -8.39 -18.27 11.82
C VAL A 201 -9.31 -19.49 11.72
N LYS A 202 -10.62 -19.32 11.92
CA LYS A 202 -11.58 -20.42 12.12
C LYS A 202 -12.78 -20.41 11.18
N GLY A 203 -13.00 -19.34 10.42
CA GLY A 203 -14.17 -19.18 9.55
C GLY A 203 -15.40 -18.61 10.26
N ILE A 204 -16.46 -18.35 9.48
CA ILE A 204 -17.64 -17.59 9.94
C ILE A 204 -18.51 -18.35 10.95
N ASP A 205 -18.67 -19.67 10.79
CA ASP A 205 -19.59 -20.44 11.64
C ASP A 205 -19.10 -20.46 13.09
N VAL A 206 -17.84 -20.85 13.28
CA VAL A 206 -17.15 -20.79 14.59
C VAL A 206 -17.08 -19.36 15.14
N CYS A 207 -17.00 -18.36 14.26
CA CYS A 207 -17.03 -16.97 14.67
C CYS A 207 -18.41 -16.57 15.23
N ARG A 208 -19.51 -16.92 14.55
CA ARG A 208 -20.86 -16.64 15.03
C ARG A 208 -21.17 -17.32 16.35
N GLU A 209 -20.84 -18.61 16.48
CA GLU A 209 -21.03 -19.37 17.72
C GLU A 209 -20.29 -18.73 18.90
N GLY A 210 -19.03 -18.31 18.69
CA GLY A 210 -18.20 -17.73 19.74
C GLY A 210 -18.65 -16.35 20.24
N PHE A 211 -19.55 -15.69 19.51
CA PHE A 211 -20.06 -14.36 19.83
C PHE A 211 -21.60 -14.30 19.97
N ALA A 212 -22.28 -15.44 19.85
CA ALA A 212 -23.72 -15.54 20.04
C ALA A 212 -24.13 -15.04 21.43
N GLY A 213 -25.10 -14.13 21.50
CA GLY A 213 -25.65 -13.62 22.76
C GLY A 213 -24.75 -12.64 23.53
N LYS A 214 -23.61 -12.20 22.97
CA LYS A 214 -22.74 -11.19 23.62
C LYS A 214 -23.28 -9.75 23.53
N GLY A 215 -24.21 -9.47 22.61
CA GLY A 215 -25.00 -8.23 22.60
C GLY A 215 -24.23 -6.94 22.32
N GLU A 216 -23.04 -7.02 21.70
CA GLU A 216 -22.26 -5.86 21.28
C GLU A 216 -22.64 -5.47 19.83
N ALA A 217 -23.28 -4.31 19.67
CA ALA A 217 -23.80 -3.85 18.38
C ALA A 217 -22.72 -3.78 17.28
N GLU A 218 -21.50 -3.35 17.64
CA GLU A 218 -20.36 -3.27 16.73
C GLU A 218 -19.90 -4.67 16.27
N VAL A 219 -19.92 -5.66 17.16
CA VAL A 219 -19.58 -7.05 16.82
C VAL A 219 -20.66 -7.67 15.93
N ASP A 220 -21.94 -7.40 16.21
CA ASP A 220 -23.04 -7.85 15.37
C ASP A 220 -22.92 -7.26 13.95
N GLU A 221 -22.55 -5.98 13.83
CA GLU A 221 -22.31 -5.32 12.54
C GLU A 221 -21.17 -5.98 11.73
N ILE A 222 -20.15 -6.47 12.42
CA ILE A 222 -19.03 -7.23 11.83
C ILE A 222 -19.52 -8.60 11.37
N LEU A 223 -20.25 -9.33 12.22
CA LEU A 223 -20.76 -10.67 11.91
C LEU A 223 -21.76 -10.66 10.75
N VAL A 224 -22.62 -9.65 10.68
CA VAL A 224 -23.54 -9.45 9.54
C VAL A 224 -22.76 -9.27 8.25
N PHE A 225 -21.74 -8.41 8.26
CA PHE A 225 -20.91 -8.18 7.08
C PHE A 225 -20.11 -9.40 6.65
N LEU A 226 -19.43 -10.06 7.58
CA LEU A 226 -18.66 -11.27 7.28
C LEU A 226 -19.59 -12.39 6.77
N GLY A 227 -20.79 -12.50 7.35
CA GLY A 227 -21.85 -13.37 6.87
C GLY A 227 -22.26 -13.07 5.43
N ALA A 228 -22.46 -11.81 5.08
CA ALA A 228 -22.77 -11.40 3.71
C ALA A 228 -21.64 -11.71 2.73
N VAL A 229 -20.37 -11.51 3.13
CA VAL A 229 -19.19 -11.87 2.31
C VAL A 229 -19.15 -13.38 2.04
N GLU A 230 -19.43 -14.21 3.04
CA GLU A 230 -19.46 -15.67 2.87
C GLU A 230 -20.65 -16.13 2.02
N ALA A 231 -21.84 -15.59 2.28
CA ALA A 231 -23.03 -15.89 1.49
C ALA A 231 -22.90 -15.45 0.02
N ALA A 232 -22.19 -14.33 -0.23
CA ALA A 232 -21.97 -13.83 -1.59
C ALA A 232 -21.23 -14.83 -2.49
N LYS A 233 -20.44 -15.77 -1.94
CA LYS A 233 -19.67 -16.73 -2.73
C LYS A 233 -20.54 -17.63 -3.61
N SER A 234 -21.79 -17.86 -3.23
CA SER A 234 -22.76 -18.72 -3.95
C SER A 234 -24.09 -18.03 -4.24
N ALA A 235 -24.21 -16.73 -3.96
CA ALA A 235 -25.45 -15.98 -4.13
C ALA A 235 -25.79 -15.71 -5.61
N ASP A 236 -27.06 -15.47 -5.88
CA ASP A 236 -27.57 -15.01 -7.18
C ASP A 236 -27.37 -13.49 -7.36
N GLU A 237 -27.59 -13.01 -8.59
CA GLU A 237 -27.35 -11.60 -8.94
C GLU A 237 -28.14 -10.61 -8.06
N PRO A 238 -29.46 -10.77 -7.82
CA PRO A 238 -30.22 -9.85 -6.97
C PRO A 238 -29.70 -9.81 -5.53
N THR A 239 -29.31 -10.97 -4.97
CA THR A 239 -28.77 -11.03 -3.61
C THR A 239 -27.40 -10.34 -3.54
N ILE A 240 -26.56 -10.47 -4.57
CA ILE A 240 -25.29 -9.73 -4.63
C ILE A 240 -25.51 -8.21 -4.64
N VAL A 241 -26.46 -7.72 -5.45
CA VAL A 241 -26.81 -6.29 -5.47
C VAL A 241 -27.25 -5.82 -4.09
N LYS A 242 -28.09 -6.60 -3.41
CA LYS A 242 -28.53 -6.32 -2.03
C LYS A 242 -27.35 -6.24 -1.06
N PHE A 243 -26.44 -7.22 -1.09
CA PHE A 243 -25.25 -7.21 -0.22
C PHE A 243 -24.31 -6.03 -0.49
N ILE A 244 -24.21 -5.55 -1.74
CA ILE A 244 -23.44 -4.34 -2.06
C ILE A 244 -24.08 -3.11 -1.41
N GLN A 245 -25.40 -2.96 -1.54
CA GLN A 245 -26.13 -1.79 -1.06
C GLN A 245 -26.26 -1.75 0.46
N GLU A 246 -26.59 -2.88 1.09
CA GLU A 246 -26.89 -2.95 2.52
C GLU A 246 -25.67 -3.24 3.39
N ASN A 247 -24.73 -4.06 2.90
CA ASN A 247 -23.56 -4.47 3.69
C ASN A 247 -22.26 -3.81 3.23
N GLY A 248 -22.26 -3.08 2.12
CA GLY A 248 -21.07 -2.40 1.60
C GLY A 248 -20.05 -3.36 0.99
N LEU A 249 -20.51 -4.46 0.38
CA LEU A 249 -19.62 -5.34 -0.38
C LEU A 249 -18.97 -4.57 -1.54
N VAL A 250 -17.69 -4.86 -1.78
CA VAL A 250 -16.92 -4.27 -2.88
C VAL A 250 -16.66 -5.32 -3.96
N ARG A 251 -16.12 -4.88 -5.09
CA ARG A 251 -15.80 -5.74 -6.25
C ARG A 251 -15.05 -7.01 -5.86
N GLU A 252 -14.09 -6.94 -4.93
CA GLU A 252 -13.30 -8.09 -4.49
C GLU A 252 -14.12 -9.18 -3.77
N HIS A 253 -15.32 -8.87 -3.27
CA HIS A 253 -16.23 -9.85 -2.64
C HIS A 253 -17.21 -10.48 -3.63
N VAL A 254 -17.29 -9.94 -4.86
CA VAL A 254 -18.26 -10.37 -5.86
C VAL A 254 -17.70 -11.56 -6.66
N PRO A 255 -18.43 -12.69 -6.77
CA PRO A 255 -18.03 -13.81 -7.61
C PRO A 255 -17.83 -13.40 -9.07
N THR A 256 -16.87 -14.04 -9.74
CA THR A 256 -16.51 -13.71 -11.13
C THR A 256 -17.66 -13.84 -12.11
N ALA A 257 -18.59 -14.78 -11.87
CA ALA A 257 -19.80 -14.98 -12.68
C ALA A 257 -20.65 -13.70 -12.78
N HIS A 258 -20.68 -12.88 -11.71
CA HIS A 258 -21.49 -11.67 -11.61
C HIS A 258 -20.77 -10.41 -12.12
N LEU A 259 -19.48 -10.50 -12.45
CA LEU A 259 -18.68 -9.36 -12.90
C LEU A 259 -18.95 -8.92 -14.36
N ASN A 260 -19.91 -9.56 -15.05
CA ASN A 260 -20.44 -9.09 -16.33
C ASN A 260 -21.82 -8.40 -16.20
N SER A 261 -22.41 -8.38 -15.01
CA SER A 261 -23.74 -7.80 -14.78
C SER A 261 -23.71 -6.28 -14.68
N THR A 262 -24.55 -5.60 -15.46
CA THR A 262 -24.72 -4.15 -15.37
C THR A 262 -25.36 -3.74 -14.06
N ALA A 263 -26.25 -4.56 -13.48
CA ALA A 263 -26.92 -4.27 -12.21
C ALA A 263 -25.90 -4.27 -11.05
N VAL A 264 -25.05 -5.29 -11.01
CA VAL A 264 -23.98 -5.43 -10.00
C VAL A 264 -22.98 -4.28 -10.10
N TRP A 265 -22.51 -3.95 -11.31
CA TRP A 265 -21.60 -2.81 -11.48
C TRP A 265 -22.25 -1.45 -11.20
N GLY A 266 -23.56 -1.32 -11.45
CA GLY A 266 -24.36 -0.16 -11.06
C GLY A 266 -24.34 0.05 -9.55
N ALA A 267 -24.65 -1.00 -8.78
CA ALA A 267 -24.61 -0.96 -7.32
C ALA A 267 -23.19 -0.69 -6.78
N LEU A 268 -22.17 -1.33 -7.36
CA LEU A 268 -20.78 -1.09 -6.96
C LEU A 268 -20.35 0.37 -7.18
N LEU A 269 -20.79 1.00 -8.29
CA LEU A 269 -20.38 2.36 -8.66
C LEU A 269 -20.83 3.41 -7.64
N GLU A 270 -21.98 3.21 -7.00
CA GLU A 270 -22.56 4.16 -6.04
C GLU A 270 -21.57 4.54 -4.93
N ASN A 271 -20.84 3.57 -4.37
CA ASN A 271 -19.88 3.79 -3.29
C ASN A 271 -18.44 3.40 -3.68
N MET A 272 -18.15 3.27 -4.98
CA MET A 272 -16.83 2.82 -5.45
C MET A 272 -15.72 3.83 -5.12
N PRO A 273 -14.61 3.39 -4.48
CA PRO A 273 -13.45 4.25 -4.28
C PRO A 273 -12.85 4.72 -5.62
N MET A 274 -12.36 5.97 -5.68
CA MET A 274 -11.86 6.60 -6.92
C MET A 274 -10.81 5.76 -7.66
N THR A 275 -9.81 5.20 -6.96
CA THR A 275 -8.79 4.33 -7.57
C THR A 275 -9.38 3.05 -8.15
N ALA A 276 -10.44 2.50 -7.54
CA ALA A 276 -11.13 1.34 -8.09
C ALA A 276 -11.97 1.74 -9.32
N MET A 277 -12.63 2.89 -9.29
CA MET A 277 -13.42 3.42 -10.40
C MET A 277 -12.55 3.65 -11.64
N ILE A 278 -11.42 4.37 -11.50
CA ILE A 278 -10.49 4.66 -12.60
C ILE A 278 -9.98 3.38 -13.27
N ARG A 279 -9.55 2.39 -12.47
CA ARG A 279 -9.03 1.11 -12.99
C ARG A 279 -10.08 0.27 -13.72
N ASN A 280 -11.37 0.54 -13.50
CA ASN A 280 -12.46 -0.26 -14.06
C ASN A 280 -13.31 0.50 -15.10
N LEU A 281 -12.90 1.69 -15.55
CA LEU A 281 -13.63 2.46 -16.57
C LEU A 281 -13.82 1.66 -17.86
N GLY A 282 -12.76 0.99 -18.34
CA GLY A 282 -12.83 0.14 -19.53
C GLY A 282 -13.82 -1.01 -19.35
N LYS A 283 -13.83 -1.65 -18.17
CA LYS A 283 -14.77 -2.73 -17.85
C LYS A 283 -16.21 -2.23 -17.84
N MET A 284 -16.51 -1.16 -17.09
CA MET A 284 -17.86 -0.59 -17.00
C MET A 284 -18.38 -0.09 -18.36
N SER A 285 -17.49 0.39 -19.23
CA SER A 285 -17.85 0.76 -20.61
C SER A 285 -18.16 -0.47 -21.46
N SER A 286 -17.32 -1.51 -21.39
CA SER A 286 -17.47 -2.73 -22.20
C SER A 286 -18.78 -3.50 -21.95
N ILE A 287 -19.29 -3.47 -20.72
CA ILE A 287 -20.55 -4.12 -20.34
C ILE A 287 -21.78 -3.22 -20.57
N GLY A 288 -21.58 -1.98 -21.07
CA GLY A 288 -22.66 -1.05 -21.36
C GLY A 288 -23.25 -0.34 -20.14
N LEU A 289 -22.54 -0.24 -19.02
CA LEU A 289 -22.95 0.59 -17.89
C LEU A 289 -22.70 2.09 -18.19
N LEU A 290 -21.55 2.41 -18.77
CA LEU A 290 -21.16 3.78 -19.14
C LEU A 290 -21.51 4.07 -20.60
N LYS A 291 -22.80 4.18 -20.90
CA LYS A 291 -23.30 4.60 -22.22
C LYS A 291 -23.17 6.13 -22.39
N PRO A 292 -23.05 6.64 -23.63
CA PRO A 292 -23.15 8.07 -23.89
C PRO A 292 -24.40 8.66 -23.23
N LEU A 293 -24.23 9.78 -22.53
CA LEU A 293 -25.30 10.51 -21.82
C LEU A 293 -26.00 9.73 -20.70
N SER A 294 -25.45 8.61 -20.21
CA SER A 294 -26.04 7.90 -19.07
C SER A 294 -25.80 8.63 -17.74
N PRO A 295 -26.71 8.49 -16.75
CA PRO A 295 -26.50 9.02 -15.41
C PRO A 295 -25.21 8.51 -14.75
N GLN A 296 -24.83 7.26 -15.01
CA GLN A 296 -23.62 6.65 -14.49
C GLN A 296 -22.36 7.28 -15.12
N ALA A 297 -22.38 7.59 -16.42
CA ALA A 297 -21.30 8.33 -17.06
C ALA A 297 -21.17 9.75 -16.48
N ALA A 298 -22.29 10.44 -16.27
CA ALA A 298 -22.28 11.75 -15.63
C ALA A 298 -21.73 11.71 -14.20
N LEU A 299 -22.12 10.71 -13.38
CA LEU A 299 -21.59 10.50 -12.04
C LEU A 299 -20.07 10.32 -12.04
N VAL A 300 -19.56 9.46 -12.94
CA VAL A 300 -18.11 9.24 -13.09
C VAL A 300 -17.39 10.53 -13.48
N CYS A 301 -17.90 11.26 -14.48
CA CYS A 301 -17.30 12.52 -14.93
C CYS A 301 -17.28 13.57 -13.81
N ASN A 302 -18.35 13.70 -13.02
CA ASN A 302 -18.41 14.63 -11.90
C ASN A 302 -17.37 14.29 -10.83
N ARG A 303 -17.25 13.00 -10.47
CA ARG A 303 -16.24 12.54 -9.51
C ARG A 303 -14.81 12.77 -10.00
N LEU A 304 -14.53 12.55 -11.29
CA LEU A 304 -13.19 12.76 -11.87
C LEU A 304 -12.81 14.25 -11.98
N ARG A 305 -13.78 15.16 -12.02
CA ARG A 305 -13.55 16.61 -12.06
C ARG A 305 -13.45 17.24 -10.66
N ASP A 306 -13.79 16.50 -9.61
CA ASP A 306 -13.71 16.97 -8.23
C ASP A 306 -12.27 16.89 -7.69
N THR A 307 -11.59 18.03 -7.71
CA THR A 307 -10.20 18.16 -7.22
C THR A 307 -10.07 17.86 -5.73
N SER A 308 -11.12 18.07 -4.93
CA SER A 308 -11.13 17.75 -3.51
C SER A 308 -11.11 16.23 -3.27
N LEU A 309 -11.84 15.47 -4.09
CA LEU A 309 -11.83 14.01 -4.05
C LEU A 309 -10.51 13.44 -4.59
N LEU A 310 -9.99 13.99 -5.69
CA LEU A 310 -8.70 13.57 -6.25
C LEU A 310 -7.54 13.75 -5.27
N SER A 311 -7.52 14.88 -4.54
CA SER A 311 -6.45 15.16 -3.58
C SER A 311 -6.40 14.15 -2.42
N LYS A 312 -7.57 13.67 -1.96
CA LYS A 312 -7.73 12.70 -0.86
C LYS A 312 -7.34 11.27 -1.22
N VAL A 313 -7.35 10.91 -2.50
CA VAL A 313 -7.14 9.51 -2.96
C VAL A 313 -5.74 9.27 -3.55
N TYR A 314 -4.79 10.18 -3.29
CA TYR A 314 -3.38 10.05 -3.69
C TYR A 314 -3.18 9.75 -5.18
N ILE A 315 -4.11 10.18 -6.03
CA ILE A 315 -3.91 10.17 -7.48
C ILE A 315 -2.85 11.24 -7.77
N LEU A 316 -1.78 10.84 -8.45
CA LEU A 316 -0.73 11.76 -8.86
C LEU A 316 -1.33 12.77 -9.84
N SER A 317 -1.38 14.03 -9.42
CA SER A 317 -1.58 15.18 -10.29
C SER A 317 -0.24 15.81 -10.61
N GLU A 318 -0.16 16.57 -11.70
CA GLU A 318 1.05 17.35 -12.05
C GLU A 318 1.52 18.25 -10.90
N SER A 319 0.58 18.83 -10.13
CA SER A 319 0.87 19.62 -8.94
C SER A 319 1.51 18.84 -7.78
N LYS A 320 1.38 17.51 -7.75
CA LYS A 320 1.99 16.62 -6.75
C LYS A 320 3.29 15.99 -7.24
N LEU A 321 3.57 16.03 -8.54
CA LEU A 321 4.85 15.61 -9.10
C LEU A 321 5.92 16.59 -8.63
N CYS A 322 6.95 16.02 -7.99
CA CYS A 322 7.99 16.78 -7.33
C CYS A 322 8.81 17.57 -8.36
N HIS A 323 8.50 18.87 -8.52
CA HIS A 323 9.23 19.77 -9.42
C HIS A 323 10.71 19.91 -9.04
N SER A 324 11.07 19.61 -7.78
CA SER A 324 12.44 19.64 -7.27
C SER A 324 13.23 18.33 -7.45
N THR A 325 12.67 17.32 -8.13
CA THR A 325 13.38 16.05 -8.43
C THR A 325 13.98 16.04 -9.84
N VAL A 326 13.48 16.90 -10.74
CA VAL A 326 13.79 16.88 -12.19
C VAL A 326 14.94 17.84 -12.57
N VAL A 327 15.48 18.60 -11.61
CA VAL A 327 16.67 19.45 -11.82
C VAL A 327 17.79 19.01 -10.87
#